data_AF-M0M6J1-F1
#
_entry.id   AF-M0M6J1-F1
#
_cell.length_a   1.000
_cell.length_b   1.000
_cell.length_c   1.000
_cell.angle_alpha   90.00
_cell.angle_beta   90.00
_cell.angle_gamma   90.00
#
_symmetry.space_group_name_H-M   'P 1'
#
loop_
_entity.id
_entity.type
_entity.pdbx_description
1 polymer ?
#
loop_
_entity_poly.entity_id
_entity_poly.type
_entity_poly.pdbx_seq_one_letter_code
_entity_poly.pdbx_strand_id
1 'polypeptide(L)'
;MTQDTSDLHTRIDSRSAFANVLALSGYVGLAVGLCLEAYRLYLVDSAIGMGSAPEWVTLSGSSLLVGSVVVLLYARVLDEIFAGWLDIAVIGLLVGQWGVALASYLDAMVGGPGSPYGFFIIAAAGVYALVAVAAALNYLRRCWPTIGGVASRRSQEE
;
A
#
# COMPACT_ATOMS: atom_id res chain seq x y z
N MET A 1 -19.08 27.80 4.62
CA MET A 1 -17.88 27.12 4.08
C MET A 1 -16.89 26.68 5.17
N THR A 2 -17.23 26.84 6.46
CA THR A 2 -16.38 26.50 7.63
C THR A 2 -16.76 25.19 8.32
N GLN A 3 -17.93 24.63 7.98
CA GLN A 3 -18.47 23.42 8.61
C GLN A 3 -17.80 22.13 8.11
N ASP A 4 -17.36 22.14 6.85
CA ASP A 4 -16.65 21.03 6.20
C ASP A 4 -15.26 20.78 6.80
N THR A 5 -14.54 21.85 7.17
CA THR A 5 -13.21 21.74 7.76
C THR A 5 -13.25 21.20 9.19
N SER A 6 -14.28 21.56 9.98
CA SER A 6 -14.47 21.04 11.34
C SER A 6 -14.84 19.56 11.37
N ASP A 7 -15.65 19.09 10.41
CA ASP A 7 -15.96 17.66 10.25
C ASP A 7 -14.75 16.86 9.74
N LEU A 8 -13.91 17.48 8.91
CA LEU A 8 -12.66 16.86 8.46
C LEU A 8 -11.68 16.68 9.63
N HIS A 9 -11.51 17.71 10.45
CA HIS A 9 -10.63 17.67 11.62
C HIS A 9 -11.08 16.63 12.64
N THR A 10 -12.37 16.58 12.96
CA THR A 10 -12.92 15.60 13.90
C THR A 10 -12.77 14.14 13.43
N ARG A 11 -12.86 13.87 12.12
CA ARG A 11 -12.58 12.53 11.55
C ARG A 11 -11.09 12.17 11.54
N ILE A 12 -10.20 13.15 11.48
CA ILE A 12 -8.75 12.94 11.57
C ILE A 12 -8.35 12.62 13.02
N ASP A 13 -8.98 13.28 13.98
CA ASP A 13 -8.72 13.08 15.42
C ASP A 13 -9.24 11.74 15.96
N SER A 14 -10.21 11.10 15.28
CA SER A 14 -10.72 9.77 15.66
C SER A 14 -9.89 8.60 15.13
N ARG A 15 -8.89 8.85 14.27
CA ARG A 15 -8.07 7.80 13.66
C ARG A 15 -6.81 7.54 14.47
N SER A 16 -6.32 6.30 14.44
CA SER A 16 -5.02 6.01 15.04
C SER A 16 -3.91 6.82 14.36
N ALA A 17 -2.89 7.24 15.12
CA ALA A 17 -1.73 7.94 14.57
C ALA A 17 -1.05 7.13 13.45
N PHE A 18 -1.07 5.80 13.57
CA PHE A 18 -0.56 4.87 12.57
C PHE A 18 -1.37 4.87 11.27
N ALA A 19 -2.70 4.95 11.34
CA ALA A 19 -3.55 5.09 10.14
C ALA A 19 -3.25 6.40 9.39
N ASN A 20 -2.96 7.48 10.13
CA ASN A 20 -2.56 8.77 9.53
C ASN A 20 -1.17 8.69 8.88
N VAL A 21 -0.19 8.06 9.52
CA VAL A 21 1.14 7.80 8.94
C VAL A 21 1.03 6.96 7.67
N LEU A 22 0.22 5.91 7.71
CA LEU A 22 0.00 5.03 6.56
C LEU A 22 -0.68 5.80 5.41
N ALA A 23 -1.71 6.60 5.70
CA ALA A 23 -2.36 7.43 4.71
C ALA A 23 -1.40 8.44 4.07
N LEU A 24 -0.56 9.11 4.87
CA LEU A 24 0.47 10.02 4.36
C LEU A 24 1.47 9.29 3.46
N SER A 25 1.96 8.12 3.87
CA SER A 25 2.83 7.28 3.04
C SER A 25 2.16 6.88 1.71
N GLY A 26 0.86 6.60 1.73
CA GLY A 26 0.07 6.34 0.54
C GLY A 26 0.05 7.52 -0.42
N TYR A 27 -0.24 8.73 0.06
CA TYR A 27 -0.23 9.92 -0.81
C TYR A 27 1.16 10.25 -1.35
N VAL A 28 2.18 10.17 -0.51
CA VAL A 28 3.58 10.43 -0.91
C VAL A 28 4.04 9.41 -1.93
N GLY A 29 3.78 8.12 -1.70
CA GLY A 29 4.13 7.06 -2.64
C GLY A 29 3.40 7.19 -3.98
N LEU A 30 2.14 7.64 -3.97
CA LEU A 30 1.37 7.86 -5.20
C LEU A 30 1.97 9.01 -6.01
N ALA A 31 2.31 10.12 -5.35
CA ALA A 31 2.99 11.24 -5.99
C ALA A 31 4.34 10.83 -6.59
N VAL A 32 5.18 10.11 -5.83
CA VAL A 32 6.48 9.63 -6.30
C VAL A 32 6.33 8.61 -7.44
N GLY A 33 5.38 7.68 -7.34
CA GLY A 33 5.08 6.70 -8.37
C GLY A 33 4.64 7.34 -9.68
N LEU A 34 3.77 8.36 -9.61
CA LEU A 34 3.36 9.14 -10.79
C LEU A 34 4.53 9.90 -11.42
N CYS A 35 5.42 10.49 -10.61
CA CYS A 35 6.64 11.13 -11.13
C CYS A 35 7.55 10.13 -11.85
N LEU A 36 7.73 8.93 -11.29
CA LEU A 36 8.52 7.87 -11.94
C LEU A 36 7.87 7.37 -13.24
N GLU A 37 6.55 7.22 -13.28
CA GLU A 37 5.86 6.86 -14.53
C GLU A 37 5.94 7.98 -15.57
N ALA A 38 5.81 9.24 -15.18
CA ALA A 38 6.00 10.37 -16.09
C ALA A 38 7.44 10.39 -16.66
N TYR A 39 8.43 10.13 -15.80
CA TYR A 39 9.82 9.99 -16.21
C TYR A 39 10.03 8.79 -17.13
N ARG A 40 9.39 7.65 -16.86
CA ARG A 40 9.41 6.45 -17.71
C ARG A 40 8.86 6.75 -19.10
N LEU A 41 7.70 7.40 -19.18
CA LEU A 41 7.07 7.78 -20.44
C LEU A 41 7.96 8.72 -21.24
N TYR A 42 8.59 9.69 -20.59
CA TYR A 42 9.58 10.56 -21.23
C TYR A 42 10.78 9.79 -21.81
N LEU A 43 11.30 8.79 -21.09
CA LEU A 43 12.44 7.99 -21.55
C LEU A 43 12.10 7.01 -22.68
N VAL A 44 10.90 6.42 -22.65
CA VAL A 44 10.44 5.43 -23.63
C VAL A 44 9.99 6.08 -24.93
N ASP A 45 9.58 7.34 -24.89
CA ASP A 45 9.19 8.09 -26.10
C ASP A 45 10.36 8.14 -27.10
N SER A 46 10.20 7.47 -28.24
CA SER A 46 11.20 7.41 -29.31
C SER A 46 11.49 8.77 -29.95
N ALA A 47 10.62 9.77 -29.78
CA ALA A 47 10.82 11.10 -30.34
C ALA A 47 11.72 12.00 -29.47
N ILE A 48 11.81 11.75 -28.16
CA ILE A 48 12.43 12.64 -27.18
C ILE A 48 13.44 11.92 -26.26
N GLY A 49 13.27 10.61 -26.07
CA GLY A 49 13.96 9.79 -25.08
C GLY A 49 14.98 8.79 -25.66
N MET A 50 15.33 7.82 -24.83
CA MET A 50 16.36 6.80 -25.11
C MET A 50 15.79 5.51 -25.74
N GLY A 51 14.48 5.42 -25.92
CA GLY A 51 13.78 4.25 -26.48
C GLY A 51 13.54 3.11 -25.48
N SER A 52 14.06 3.22 -24.26
CA SER A 52 13.76 2.32 -23.14
C SER A 52 13.98 3.04 -21.80
N ALA A 53 13.29 2.56 -20.75
CA ALA A 53 13.49 3.05 -19.40
C ALA A 53 14.29 2.04 -18.56
N PRO A 54 15.15 2.51 -17.63
CA PRO A 54 15.82 1.63 -16.68
C PRO A 54 14.82 0.79 -15.88
N GLU A 55 15.20 -0.45 -15.61
CA GLU A 55 14.34 -1.41 -14.92
C GLU A 55 13.91 -0.91 -13.53
N TRP A 56 14.82 -0.27 -12.78
CA TRP A 56 14.51 0.29 -11.46
C TRP A 56 13.40 1.35 -11.50
N VAL A 57 13.32 2.15 -12.56
CA VAL A 57 12.25 3.18 -12.73
C VAL A 57 10.90 2.48 -12.88
N THR A 58 10.87 1.42 -13.70
CA THR A 58 9.65 0.67 -13.99
C THR A 58 9.17 -0.15 -12.78
N LEU A 59 10.10 -0.86 -12.11
CA LEU A 59 9.82 -1.63 -10.90
C LEU A 59 9.36 -0.71 -9.75
N SER A 60 10.09 0.37 -9.50
CA SER A 60 9.77 1.31 -8.42
C SER A 60 8.46 2.05 -8.68
N GLY A 61 8.23 2.51 -9.92
CA GLY A 61 6.99 3.19 -10.31
C GLY A 61 5.76 2.31 -10.10
N SER A 62 5.78 1.10 -10.67
CA SER A 62 4.68 0.14 -10.54
C SER A 62 4.44 -0.29 -9.08
N SER A 63 5.50 -0.60 -8.34
CA SER A 63 5.42 -0.99 -6.93
C SER A 63 4.85 0.14 -6.06
N LEU A 64 5.30 1.38 -6.24
CA LEU A 64 4.79 2.52 -5.48
C LEU A 64 3.35 2.83 -5.83
N LEU A 65 2.93 2.76 -7.10
CA LEU A 65 1.54 3.01 -7.47
C LEU A 65 0.59 1.98 -6.86
N VAL A 66 0.89 0.68 -7.02
CA VAL A 66 0.07 -0.40 -6.45
C VAL A 66 0.11 -0.37 -4.93
N GLY A 67 1.31 -0.22 -4.37
CA GLY A 67 1.57 -0.11 -2.93
C GLY A 67 0.74 1.00 -2.29
N SER A 68 0.76 2.18 -2.90
CA SER A 68 0.07 3.37 -2.40
C SER A 68 -1.45 3.22 -2.41
N VAL A 69 -2.02 2.61 -3.46
CA VAL A 69 -3.46 2.34 -3.52
C VAL A 69 -3.90 1.43 -2.38
N VAL A 70 -3.18 0.33 -2.17
CA VAL A 70 -3.49 -0.63 -1.08
C VAL A 70 -3.32 0.03 0.28
N VAL A 71 -2.23 0.74 0.50
CA VAL A 71 -1.93 1.49 1.74
C VAL A 71 -3.05 2.49 2.06
N LEU A 72 -3.53 3.25 1.07
CA LEU A 72 -4.65 4.19 1.25
C LEU A 72 -5.99 3.49 1.53
N LEU A 73 -6.25 2.34 0.90
CA LEU A 73 -7.45 1.55 1.17
C LEU A 73 -7.40 0.96 2.59
N TYR A 74 -6.24 0.42 2.97
CA TYR A 74 -6.05 -0.26 4.24
C TYR A 74 -6.04 0.73 5.40
N ALA A 75 -5.53 1.95 5.22
CA ALA A 75 -5.63 3.01 6.22
C ALA A 75 -7.08 3.35 6.63
N ARG A 76 -8.09 2.95 5.86
CA ARG A 76 -9.51 3.14 6.21
C ARG A 76 -10.09 2.02 7.08
N VAL A 77 -9.49 0.83 7.08
CA VAL A 77 -10.07 -0.37 7.67
C VAL A 77 -9.13 -1.07 8.68
N LEU A 78 -7.85 -0.72 8.70
CA LEU A 78 -6.82 -1.39 9.52
C LEU A 78 -7.13 -1.35 11.02
N ASP A 79 -7.57 -0.21 11.53
CA ASP A 79 -7.92 -0.01 12.95
C ASP A 79 -8.99 -1.03 13.40
N GLU A 80 -9.95 -1.34 12.52
CA GLU A 80 -11.05 -2.26 12.79
C GLU A 80 -10.66 -3.73 12.63
N ILE A 81 -9.59 -4.04 11.90
CA ILE A 81 -9.23 -5.41 11.50
C ILE A 81 -8.09 -5.97 12.37
N PHE A 82 -7.14 -5.13 12.80
CA PHE A 82 -5.90 -5.54 13.50
C PHE A 82 -5.82 -5.02 14.94
N ALA A 83 -6.87 -5.23 15.74
CA ALA A 83 -6.84 -4.92 17.18
C ALA A 83 -5.64 -5.62 17.87
N GLY A 84 -4.61 -4.84 18.22
CA GLY A 84 -3.39 -5.29 18.91
C GLY A 84 -2.17 -5.64 18.04
N TRP A 85 -2.28 -5.63 16.71
CA TRP A 85 -1.17 -5.95 15.76
C TRP A 85 -1.02 -4.90 14.65
N LEU A 86 -1.63 -3.74 14.85
CA LEU A 86 -1.73 -2.68 13.86
C LEU A 86 -0.36 -2.08 13.49
N ASP A 87 0.50 -1.93 14.48
CA ASP A 87 1.88 -1.48 14.35
C ASP A 87 2.68 -2.37 13.38
N ILE A 88 2.64 -3.69 13.57
CA ILE A 88 3.33 -4.66 12.72
C ILE A 88 2.76 -4.66 11.30
N ALA A 89 1.43 -4.57 11.16
CA ALA A 89 0.80 -4.47 9.86
C ALA A 89 1.20 -3.20 9.11
N VAL A 90 1.21 -2.05 9.80
CA VAL A 90 1.61 -0.76 9.23
C VAL A 90 3.08 -0.78 8.82
N ILE A 91 3.98 -1.26 9.69
CA ILE A 91 5.40 -1.40 9.36
C ILE A 91 5.58 -2.31 8.14
N GLY A 92 4.88 -3.45 8.08
CA GLY A 92 4.98 -4.38 6.96
C GLY A 92 4.50 -3.76 5.64
N LEU A 93 3.44 -2.95 5.66
CA LEU A 93 2.97 -2.23 4.49
C LEU A 93 3.95 -1.14 4.04
N LEU A 94 4.52 -0.39 4.99
CA LEU A 94 5.53 0.64 4.70
C LEU A 94 6.80 0.03 4.13
N VAL A 95 7.31 -1.04 4.75
CA VAL A 95 8.48 -1.80 4.26
C VAL A 95 8.18 -2.38 2.89
N GLY A 96 6.97 -2.88 2.66
CA GLY A 96 6.54 -3.39 1.37
C GLY A 96 6.54 -2.34 0.26
N GLN A 97 5.87 -1.22 0.52
CA GLN A 97 5.71 -0.11 -0.41
C GLN A 97 7.05 0.52 -0.78
N TRP A 98 7.90 0.82 0.22
CA TRP A 98 9.15 1.55 0.01
C TRP A 98 10.36 0.64 -0.19
N GLY A 99 10.37 -0.54 0.41
CA GLY A 99 11.51 -1.45 0.39
C GLY A 99 11.81 -1.97 -1.02
N VAL A 100 10.78 -2.25 -1.82
CA VAL A 100 10.96 -2.63 -3.24
C VAL A 100 11.61 -1.50 -4.00
N ALA A 101 11.05 -0.28 -3.92
CA ALA A 101 11.60 0.87 -4.63
C ALA A 101 13.04 1.20 -4.21
N LEU A 102 13.32 1.17 -2.90
CA LEU A 102 14.65 1.45 -2.37
C LEU A 102 15.66 0.37 -2.79
N ALA A 103 15.31 -0.91 -2.67
CA ALA A 103 16.19 -2.01 -3.06
C ALA A 103 16.46 -2.03 -4.56
N SER A 104 15.45 -1.77 -5.40
CA SER A 104 15.61 -1.64 -6.85
C SER A 104 16.52 -0.46 -7.23
N TYR A 105 16.38 0.69 -6.55
CA TYR A 105 17.27 1.83 -6.75
C TYR A 105 18.70 1.52 -6.34
N LEU A 106 18.91 0.90 -5.18
CA LEU A 106 20.24 0.53 -4.70
C LEU A 106 20.92 -0.49 -5.61
N ASP A 107 20.19 -1.49 -6.11
CA ASP A 107 20.73 -2.44 -7.07
C ASP A 107 21.19 -1.75 -8.36
N ALA A 108 20.45 -0.76 -8.84
CA ALA A 108 20.83 -0.02 -10.03
C ALA A 108 22.07 0.89 -9.83
N MET A 109 22.28 1.42 -8.62
CA MET A 109 23.33 2.42 -8.37
C MET A 109 24.64 1.83 -7.86
N VAL A 110 24.55 0.79 -7.03
CA VAL A 110 25.69 0.16 -6.34
C VAL A 110 25.67 -1.36 -6.46
N GLY A 111 24.70 -1.92 -7.18
CA GLY A 111 24.65 -3.35 -7.46
C GLY A 111 25.72 -3.79 -8.45
N GLY A 112 26.01 -5.09 -8.38
CA GLY A 112 26.97 -5.79 -9.22
C GLY A 112 26.72 -7.29 -9.15
N PRO A 113 27.50 -8.12 -9.86
CA PRO A 113 27.32 -9.56 -9.85
C PRO A 113 27.35 -10.12 -8.42
N GLY A 114 26.25 -10.76 -8.00
CA GLY A 114 26.10 -11.31 -6.64
C GLY A 114 25.55 -10.34 -5.59
N SER A 115 24.98 -9.20 -5.99
CA SER A 115 24.37 -8.25 -5.06
C SER A 115 23.20 -8.89 -4.27
N PRO A 116 23.03 -8.56 -2.98
CA PRO A 116 21.93 -9.06 -2.17
C PRO A 116 20.59 -8.34 -2.45
N TYR A 117 20.58 -7.31 -3.30
CA TYR A 117 19.43 -6.43 -3.46
C TYR A 117 18.22 -7.13 -4.10
N GLY A 118 18.45 -8.10 -4.99
CA GLY A 118 17.38 -8.96 -5.52
C GLY A 118 16.63 -9.71 -4.41
N PHE A 119 17.35 -10.18 -3.37
CA PHE A 119 16.72 -10.80 -2.20
C PHE A 119 15.90 -9.78 -1.39
N PHE A 120 16.40 -8.57 -1.19
CA PHE A 120 15.66 -7.53 -0.47
C PHE A 120 14.37 -7.10 -1.18
N ILE A 121 14.38 -7.03 -2.52
CA ILE A 121 13.16 -6.78 -3.31
C ILE A 121 12.11 -7.84 -3.02
N ILE A 122 12.49 -9.12 -3.09
CA ILE A 122 11.60 -10.26 -2.83
C ILE A 122 11.11 -10.26 -1.38
N ALA A 123 12.00 -10.01 -0.42
CA ALA A 123 11.66 -9.97 0.99
C ALA A 123 10.64 -8.86 1.30
N ALA A 124 10.85 -7.65 0.77
CA ALA A 124 9.92 -6.53 0.92
C ALA A 124 8.55 -6.86 0.32
N ALA A 125 8.52 -7.39 -0.91
CA ALA A 125 7.28 -7.82 -1.56
C ALA A 125 6.58 -8.97 -0.80
N GLY A 126 7.34 -9.88 -0.20
CA GLY A 126 6.83 -10.97 0.63
C GLY A 126 6.15 -10.48 1.89
N VAL A 127 6.80 -9.57 2.64
CA VAL A 127 6.22 -8.95 3.84
C VAL A 127 4.93 -8.21 3.49
N TYR A 128 4.94 -7.47 2.39
CA TYR A 128 3.77 -6.78 1.88
C TYR A 128 2.60 -7.73 1.59
N ALA A 129 2.86 -8.82 0.87
CA ALA A 129 1.85 -9.83 0.55
C ALA A 129 1.31 -10.53 1.80
N LEU A 130 2.15 -10.83 2.79
CA LEU A 130 1.73 -11.43 4.05
C LEU A 130 0.75 -10.54 4.81
N VAL A 131 1.01 -9.23 4.88
CA VAL A 131 0.08 -8.29 5.52
C VAL A 131 -1.23 -8.22 4.73
N ALA A 132 -1.18 -8.21 3.39
CA ALA A 132 -2.37 -8.22 2.55
C ALA A 132 -3.24 -9.46 2.78
N VAL A 133 -2.63 -10.65 2.86
CA VAL A 133 -3.32 -11.91 3.15
C VAL A 133 -3.91 -11.90 4.56
N ALA A 134 -3.15 -11.46 5.57
CA ALA A 134 -3.64 -11.36 6.94
C ALA A 134 -4.83 -10.39 7.05
N ALA A 135 -4.79 -9.27 6.32
CA ALA A 135 -5.90 -8.32 6.26
C ALA A 135 -7.14 -8.93 5.63
N ALA A 136 -6.99 -9.64 4.50
CA ALA A 136 -8.10 -10.33 3.85
C ALA A 136 -8.73 -11.40 4.75
N LEU A 137 -7.92 -12.22 5.43
CA LEU A 137 -8.39 -13.25 6.35
C LEU A 137 -9.12 -12.65 7.56
N ASN A 138 -8.60 -11.58 8.16
CA ASN A 138 -9.25 -10.93 9.28
C ASN A 138 -10.53 -10.19 8.85
N TYR A 139 -10.56 -9.60 7.67
CA TYR A 139 -11.78 -9.01 7.09
C TYR A 139 -12.86 -10.09 6.89
N LEU A 140 -12.51 -11.24 6.30
CA LEU A 140 -13.43 -12.37 6.16
C LEU A 140 -13.95 -12.83 7.53
N ARG A 141 -13.09 -12.96 8.55
CA ARG A 141 -13.54 -13.39 9.89
C ARG A 141 -14.52 -12.42 10.56
N ARG A 142 -14.35 -11.12 10.35
CA ARG A 142 -15.14 -10.08 11.05
C ARG A 142 -16.39 -9.66 10.27
N CYS A 143 -16.31 -9.65 8.94
CA CYS A 143 -17.35 -9.08 8.08
C CYS A 143 -18.08 -10.12 7.22
N TRP A 144 -17.61 -11.38 7.15
CA TRP A 144 -18.37 -12.41 6.44
C TRP A 144 -19.61 -12.77 7.24
N PRO A 145 -20.82 -12.66 6.65
CA PRO A 145 -22.03 -13.01 7.35
C PRO A 145 -21.98 -14.50 7.68
N THR A 146 -22.01 -14.84 8.96
CA THR A 146 -22.41 -16.18 9.39
C THR A 146 -23.77 -16.44 8.77
N ILE A 147 -23.82 -17.39 7.84
CA ILE A 147 -24.99 -17.76 7.04
C ILE A 147 -26.22 -18.06 7.93
N GLY A 148 -26.03 -18.32 9.23
CA GLY A 148 -27.10 -18.46 10.22
C GLY A 148 -27.91 -17.18 10.54
N GLY A 149 -27.36 -15.97 10.37
CA GLY A 149 -28.06 -14.71 10.69
C GLY A 149 -29.13 -14.31 9.67
N VAL A 150 -28.95 -14.71 8.40
CA VAL A 150 -29.92 -14.42 7.32
C VAL A 150 -31.12 -15.37 7.41
N ALA A 151 -30.91 -16.61 7.86
CA ALA A 151 -32.00 -17.56 8.10
C ALA A 151 -32.86 -17.16 9.32
N SER A 152 -32.24 -16.67 10.40
CA SER A 152 -32.94 -16.25 11.62
C SER A 152 -33.84 -15.03 11.46
N ARG A 153 -33.49 -14.07 10.58
CA ARG A 153 -34.37 -12.91 10.31
C ARG A 153 -35.60 -13.31 9.50
N ARG A 154 -35.48 -14.28 8.59
CA ARG A 154 -36.61 -14.76 7.78
C ARG A 154 -37.65 -15.52 8.61
N SER A 155 -37.24 -16.21 9.66
CA SER A 155 -38.14 -16.93 10.58
C SER A 155 -38.80 -16.05 11.64
N GLN A 156 -38.47 -14.75 11.71
CA GLN A 156 -39.13 -13.78 12.60
C GLN A 156 -40.09 -12.85 11.85
N GLU A 157 -40.15 -12.95 10.52
CA GLU A 157 -41.08 -12.22 9.66
C GLU A 157 -42.24 -13.12 9.15
N GLU A 158 -42.29 -14.39 9.57
CA GLU A 158 -43.43 -15.32 9.40
C GLU A 158 -44.11 -15.56 10.76
#